data_AF-A0A6C0C0T1-F1
#
_entry.id   AF-A0A6C0C0T1-F1
#
_cell.length_a   1.000
_cell.length_b   1.000
_cell.length_c   1.000
_cell.angle_alpha   90.00
_cell.angle_beta   90.00
_cell.angle_gamma   90.00
#
_symmetry.space_group_name_H-M   'P 1'
#
loop_
_entity.id
_entity.type
_entity.pdbx_description
1 polymer ?
#
loop_
_entity_poly.entity_id
_entity_poly.type
_entity_poly.pdbx_seq_one_letter_code
_entity_poly.pdbx_strand_id
1 'polypeptide(L)' 'MFNLIYNKYFKHPSEVNMTYTEHFKHSMYFSYLFLDSGIKAFIHAIMPEFFKTSTTDVNIKITKLLKSKL' A
#
# COMPACT_ATOMS: atom_id res chain seq x y z
N MET A 1 5.52 -23.28 -21.54
CA MET A 1 6.30 -22.13 -21.04
C MET A 1 5.39 -20.97 -20.59
N PHE A 2 4.55 -20.40 -21.48
CA PHE A 2 3.66 -19.26 -21.15
C PHE A 2 2.72 -19.53 -19.95
N ASN A 3 2.14 -20.74 -19.90
CA ASN A 3 1.22 -21.16 -18.85
C ASN A 3 1.88 -21.35 -17.45
N LEU A 4 3.21 -21.53 -17.40
CA LEU A 4 3.98 -21.62 -16.15
C LEU A 4 4.28 -20.24 -15.56
N ILE A 5 4.60 -19.26 -16.41
CA ILE A 5 4.87 -17.88 -15.98
C ILE A 5 3.57 -17.22 -15.49
N TYR A 6 2.45 -17.44 -16.19
CA TYR A 6 1.15 -16.91 -15.79
C TYR A 6 0.72 -17.42 -14.39
N ASN A 7 0.80 -18.74 -14.16
CA ASN A 7 0.43 -19.33 -12.87
C ASN A 7 1.33 -18.92 -11.70
N LYS A 8 2.61 -18.62 -11.95
CA LYS A 8 3.56 -18.29 -10.88
C LYS A 8 3.52 -16.83 -10.45
N TYR A 9 3.25 -15.90 -11.37
CA TYR A 9 3.39 -14.46 -11.10
C TYR A 9 2.08 -13.67 -11.24
N PHE A 10 1.07 -14.18 -11.94
CA PHE A 10 -0.16 -13.45 -12.25
C PHE A 10 -1.43 -14.09 -11.66
N LYS A 11 -1.28 -15.16 -10.87
CA LYS A 11 -2.39 -15.80 -10.16
C LYS A 11 -2.85 -15.02 -8.91
N HIS A 12 -1.94 -14.28 -8.28
CA HIS A 12 -2.21 -13.58 -7.02
C HIS A 12 -3.41 -12.62 -7.06
N PRO A 13 -3.64 -11.79 -8.10
CA PRO A 13 -4.83 -10.95 -8.17
C PRO A 13 -6.14 -11.74 -8.10
N SER A 14 -6.21 -12.92 -8.73
CA SER A 14 -7.40 -13.78 -8.70
C SER A 14 -7.66 -14.43 -7.34
N GLU A 15 -6.63 -14.60 -6.51
CA GLU A 15 -6.76 -15.14 -5.14
C GLU A 15 -7.38 -14.12 -4.17
N VAL A 16 -7.31 -12.83 -4.52
CA VAL A 16 -7.88 -11.71 -3.75
C VAL A 16 -9.05 -11.05 -4.47
N ASN A 17 -9.69 -11.76 -5.41
CA ASN A 17 -10.84 -11.27 -6.18
C ASN A 17 -10.60 -9.91 -6.88
N MET A 18 -9.40 -9.68 -7.42
CA MET A 18 -9.05 -8.49 -8.18
C MET A 18 -8.57 -8.83 -9.59
N THR A 19 -8.91 -7.98 -10.56
CA THR A 19 -8.20 -7.94 -11.84
C THR A 19 -6.76 -7.45 -11.63
N TYR A 20 -5.85 -7.77 -12.55
CA TYR A 20 -4.47 -7.28 -12.48
C TYR A 20 -4.40 -5.75 -12.35
N THR A 21 -5.22 -5.02 -13.09
CA THR A 21 -5.26 -3.55 -13.04
C THR A 21 -5.76 -3.03 -11.70
N GLU A 22 -6.75 -3.67 -11.09
CA GLU A 22 -7.23 -3.30 -9.75
C GLU A 22 -6.17 -3.57 -8.69
N HIS A 23 -5.51 -4.73 -8.75
CA HIS A 23 -4.43 -5.08 -7.85
C HIS A 23 -3.24 -4.13 -8.01
N PHE A 24 -2.84 -3.82 -9.24
CA PHE A 24 -1.78 -2.86 -9.54
C PHE A 24 -2.10 -1.47 -8.99
N LYS A 25 -3.29 -0.92 -9.29
CA LYS A 25 -3.72 0.39 -8.76
C LYS A 25 -3.75 0.40 -7.24
N HIS A 26 -4.22 -0.68 -6.62
CA HIS A 26 -4.27 -0.82 -5.18
C HIS A 26 -2.88 -0.82 -4.54
N SER A 27 -1.96 -1.62 -5.08
CA SER A 27 -0.57 -1.69 -4.61
C SER A 27 0.19 -0.38 -4.84
N MET A 28 -0.01 0.28 -5.99
CA MET A 28 0.58 1.60 -6.26
C MET A 28 0.06 2.68 -5.31
N TYR A 29 -1.23 2.64 -4.95
CA TYR A 29 -1.79 3.56 -3.97
C TYR A 29 -1.17 3.37 -2.58
N PHE A 30 -0.95 2.12 -2.14
CA PHE A 30 -0.21 1.84 -0.91
C PHE A 30 1.25 2.29 -0.98
N SER A 31 1.94 2.04 -2.10
CA SER A 31 3.30 2.52 -2.31
C SER A 31 3.41 4.04 -2.15
N TYR A 32 2.48 4.80 -2.73
CA TYR A 32 2.39 6.25 -2.54
C TYR A 32 2.18 6.63 -1.07
N LEU A 33 1.24 5.98 -0.37
CA LEU A 33 0.99 6.26 1.05
C LEU A 33 2.23 5.99 1.91
N PHE A 34 2.95 4.90 1.67
CA PHE A 34 4.16 4.55 2.42
C PHE A 34 5.29 5.56 2.17
N LEU A 35 5.48 5.98 0.92
CA LEU A 35 6.50 6.99 0.58
C LEU A 35 6.16 8.35 1.22
N ASP A 36 4.93 8.84 1.07
CA ASP A 36 4.48 10.09 1.68
C ASP A 36 4.59 10.05 3.21
N SER A 37 4.15 8.96 3.84
CA SER A 37 4.28 8.81 5.29
C SER A 37 5.71 8.69 5.75
N GLY A 38 6.57 8.01 4.98
CA GLY A 38 7.97 7.87 5.28
C GLY A 38 8.68 9.23 5.28
N ILE A 39 8.39 10.06 4.28
CA ILE A 39 8.90 11.43 4.21
C ILE A 39 8.41 12.26 5.40
N LYS A 40 7.13 12.20 5.74
CA LYS A 40 6.57 12.95 6.88
C LYS A 40 7.13 12.48 8.22
N ALA A 41 7.28 11.18 8.42
CA ALA A 41 7.88 10.60 9.62
C ALA A 41 9.36 10.98 9.74
N PHE A 42 10.09 11.00 8.62
CA PHE A 42 11.47 11.46 8.58
C PHE A 42 11.58 12.94 8.96
N ILE A 43 10.73 13.81 8.40
CA ILE A 43 10.69 15.24 8.77
C ILE A 43 10.33 15.39 10.25
N HIS A 44 9.32 14.66 10.74
CA HIS A 44 8.92 14.68 12.15
C HIS A 44 10.04 14.23 13.10
N ALA A 45 10.87 13.25 12.70
CA ALA A 45 12.01 12.81 13.49
C ALA A 45 13.09 13.89 13.64
N ILE A 46 13.23 14.80 12.67
CA ILE A 46 14.16 15.93 12.71
C ILE A 46 13.52 17.16 13.37
N MET A 47 12.25 17.44 13.04
CA MET A 47 11.47 18.58 13.53
C MET A 47 10.14 18.08 14.12
N PRO A 48 10.11 17.71 15.42
CA PRO A 48 8.95 17.07 16.06
C PRO A 48 7.64 17.88 15.99
N GLU A 49 7.73 19.18 15.78
CA GLU A 49 6.56 20.05 15.69
C GLU A 49 5.78 19.85 14.38
N PHE A 50 6.42 19.33 13.32
CA PHE A 50 5.79 19.06 12.04
C PHE A 50 5.21 17.66 12.00
N PHE A 51 4.04 17.50 11.35
CA PHE A 51 3.42 16.18 11.09
C PHE A 51 3.17 15.31 12.34
N LYS A 52 2.91 15.92 13.51
CA LYS A 52 2.76 15.25 14.82
C LYS A 52 1.90 13.99 14.82
N THR A 53 0.76 14.01 14.15
CA THR A 53 -0.18 12.86 14.11
C THR A 53 -0.04 12.02 12.85
N SER A 54 0.78 12.44 11.88
CA SER A 54 0.77 11.90 10.52
C SER A 54 1.05 10.40 10.46
N THR A 55 1.94 9.89 11.32
CA THR A 55 2.24 8.44 11.40
C THR A 55 1.04 7.65 11.94
N THR A 56 0.34 8.18 12.95
CA THR A 56 -0.87 7.52 13.49
C THR A 56 -2.01 7.57 12.47
N ASP A 57 -2.24 8.73 11.87
CA ASP A 57 -3.32 8.96 10.92
C ASP A 57 -3.18 8.05 9.69
N VAL A 58 -1.96 7.94 9.15
CA VAL A 58 -1.71 7.07 7.99
C VAL A 58 -1.84 5.58 8.36
N ASN A 59 -1.42 5.16 9.56
CA ASN A 59 -1.57 3.77 10.00
C ASN A 59 -3.04 3.36 10.16
N ILE A 60 -3.88 4.26 10.71
CA ILE A 60 -5.33 4.05 10.77
C ILE A 60 -5.90 3.90 9.36
N LYS A 61 -5.49 4.79 8.45
CA LYS A 61 -5.93 4.75 7.04
C LYS A 61 -5.51 3.46 6.33
N ILE A 62 -4.23 3.06 6.44
CA ILE A 62 -3.69 1.82 5.87
C ILE A 62 -4.45 0.61 6.41
N THR A 63 -4.64 0.54 7.72
CA THR A 63 -5.35 -0.58 8.37
C THR A 63 -6.79 -0.68 7.87
N LYS A 64 -7.49 0.45 7.72
CA LYS A 64 -8.84 0.48 7.17
C LYS A 64 -8.88 0.00 5.71
N LEU A 65 -7.92 0.45 4.88
CA LEU A 65 -7.83 0.06 3.48
C LEU A 65 -7.53 -1.43 3.30
N LEU A 66 -6.61 -1.98 4.09
CA LEU A 66 -6.29 -3.42 4.07
C LEU A 66 -7.50 -4.28 4.42
N LYS A 67 -8.28 -3.88 5.43
CA LYS A 67 -9.51 -4.58 5.83
C LYS A 67 -10.66 -4.45 4.84
N SER A 68 -10.65 -3.45 3.97
CA SER A 68 -11.74 -3.20 3.02
C SER A 68 -11.68 -4.02 1.73
N LYS A 69 -10.55 -4.69 1.48
CA LYS A 69 -10.26 -5.44 0.25
C LYS A 69 -9.81 -6.90 0.51
N LEU A 70 -9.94 -7.35 1.77
CA LEU A 70 -9.91 -8.75 2.20
C LEU A 70 -11.35 -9.21 2.40
#